data_AF-A0A1B6EXQ7-F1
#
_entry.id   AF-A0A1B6EXQ7-F1
#
_cell.length_a   1.000
_cell.length_b   1.000
_cell.length_c   1.000
_cell.angle_alpha   90.00
_cell.angle_beta   90.00
_cell.angle_gamma   90.00
#
_symmetry.space_group_name_H-M   'P 1'
#
loop_
_entity.id
_entity.type
_entity.pdbx_description
1 polymer ?
#
loop_
_entity_poly.entity_id
_entity_poly.type
_entity_poly.pdbx_seq_one_letter_code
_entity_poly.pdbx_strand_id
1 'polypeptide(L)'
;LVGSQASKESVLRQIGEAECVHLATHVSWKLSAIVLSPGDVVDSQHSKARPFYQSQGDHTQVEEDCSEASSTLELPSLSEFLLTASELLTLRLSARLVVVSWSHSCDGWATADGVVGLSRALLASGAQCVLVSLWPVPDTAAKILLRAFYSALLQGSRVSRALGEAMQTVQHTKHFAHPAN
;
A
#
# COMPACT_ATOMS: atom_id res chain seq x y z
N LEU A 1 4.47 -2.27 12.15
CA LEU A 1 4.46 -3.68 11.70
C LEU A 1 5.24 -3.78 10.40
N VAL A 2 6.03 -4.83 10.18
CA VAL A 2 6.87 -5.01 8.97
C VAL A 2 6.89 -6.48 8.58
N GLY A 3 6.95 -6.79 7.28
CA GLY A 3 7.08 -8.16 6.78
C GLY A 3 5.85 -9.02 7.11
N SER A 4 6.06 -10.29 7.46
CA SER A 4 4.99 -11.22 7.81
C SER A 4 4.17 -10.78 9.03
N GLN A 5 4.74 -9.92 9.89
CA GLN A 5 4.04 -9.38 11.06
C GLN A 5 3.00 -8.31 10.70
N ALA A 6 3.00 -7.77 9.48
CA ALA A 6 1.99 -6.82 8.99
C ALA A 6 0.73 -7.53 8.49
N SER A 7 0.25 -8.53 9.23
CA SER A 7 -0.98 -9.27 8.92
C SER A 7 -2.23 -8.43 9.19
N LYS A 8 -3.34 -8.78 8.53
CA LYS A 8 -4.63 -8.08 8.70
C LYS A 8 -5.06 -8.01 10.16
N GLU A 9 -4.98 -9.13 10.88
CA GLU A 9 -5.31 -9.18 12.30
C GLU A 9 -4.46 -8.23 13.14
N SER A 10 -3.13 -8.25 12.95
CA SER A 10 -2.20 -7.40 13.70
C SER A 10 -2.42 -5.92 13.42
N VAL A 11 -2.74 -5.57 12.17
CA VAL A 11 -3.09 -4.21 11.77
C VAL A 11 -4.39 -3.78 12.44
N LEU A 12 -5.46 -4.57 12.34
CA LEU A 12 -6.77 -4.26 12.93
C LEU A 12 -6.69 -4.05 14.44
N ARG A 13 -5.81 -4.80 15.13
CA ARG A 13 -5.60 -4.68 16.58
C ARG A 13 -4.97 -3.35 17.00
N GLN A 14 -4.11 -2.76 16.17
CA GLN A 14 -3.30 -1.59 16.53
C GLN A 14 -3.74 -0.30 15.85
N ILE A 15 -4.37 -0.39 14.67
CA ILE A 15 -4.63 0.77 13.81
C ILE A 15 -5.57 1.79 14.45
N GLY A 16 -6.50 1.36 15.32
CA GLY A 16 -7.47 2.25 15.97
C GLY A 16 -6.83 3.21 16.98
N GLU A 17 -5.77 2.79 17.67
CA GLU A 17 -5.06 3.56 18.71
C GLU A 17 -3.91 4.40 18.15
N ALA A 18 -3.52 4.17 16.90
CA ALA A 18 -2.39 4.84 16.28
C ALA A 18 -2.73 6.30 15.91
N GLU A 19 -1.97 7.27 16.44
CA GLU A 19 -2.11 8.67 16.05
C GLU A 19 -1.57 8.97 14.64
N CYS A 20 -0.64 8.15 14.16
CA CYS A 20 -0.07 8.26 12.82
C CYS A 20 0.07 6.87 12.20
N VAL A 21 -0.52 6.68 11.03
CA VAL A 21 -0.50 5.40 10.29
C VAL A 21 0.21 5.63 8.97
N HIS A 22 1.27 4.86 8.69
CA HIS A 22 1.92 4.86 7.39
C HIS A 22 1.81 3.47 6.77
N LEU A 23 1.07 3.39 5.67
CA LEU A 23 0.88 2.20 4.85
C LEU A 23 1.84 2.27 3.66
N ALA A 24 2.88 1.45 3.72
CA ALA A 24 3.85 1.25 2.65
C ALA A 24 3.70 -0.17 2.07
N THR A 25 2.47 -0.53 1.71
CA THR A 25 2.09 -1.84 1.17
C THR A 25 1.38 -1.69 -0.17
N HIS A 26 1.08 -2.81 -0.84
CA HIS A 26 0.34 -2.79 -2.09
C HIS A 26 -1.09 -2.29 -1.89
N VAL A 27 -1.60 -1.54 -2.86
CA VAL A 27 -2.98 -1.02 -2.88
C VAL A 27 -3.65 -1.53 -4.14
N SER A 28 -4.80 -2.20 -3.98
CA SER A 28 -5.65 -2.54 -5.11
C SER A 28 -6.63 -1.39 -5.36
N TRP A 29 -6.31 -0.54 -6.34
CA TRP A 29 -7.15 0.61 -6.69
C TRP A 29 -8.50 0.20 -7.26
N LYS A 30 -8.55 -0.93 -7.98
CA LYS A 30 -9.81 -1.49 -8.49
C LYS A 30 -10.77 -1.90 -7.37
N LEU A 31 -10.24 -2.43 -6.27
CA LEU A 31 -11.03 -2.88 -5.13
C LEU A 31 -11.15 -1.83 -4.02
N SER A 32 -10.48 -0.68 -4.16
CA SER A 32 -10.32 0.30 -3.07
C SER A 32 -9.85 -0.37 -1.77
N ALA A 33 -8.81 -1.20 -1.85
CA ALA A 33 -8.37 -2.04 -0.74
C ALA A 33 -6.85 -1.95 -0.53
N ILE A 34 -6.43 -2.03 0.73
CA ILE A 34 -5.03 -2.15 1.13
C ILE A 34 -4.70 -3.64 1.22
N VAL A 35 -3.63 -4.07 0.57
CA VAL A 35 -3.12 -5.42 0.63
C VAL A 35 -2.13 -5.51 1.79
N LEU A 36 -2.37 -6.43 2.71
CA LEU A 36 -1.58 -6.70 3.90
C LEU A 36 -0.84 -8.03 3.75
N SER A 37 0.05 -8.32 4.70
CA SER A 37 0.77 -9.58 4.65
C SER A 37 -0.16 -10.76 4.92
N PRO A 38 -0.03 -11.89 4.18
CA PRO A 38 -0.72 -13.14 4.53
C PRO A 38 -0.20 -13.76 5.84
N GLY A 39 0.85 -13.21 6.46
CA GLY A 39 1.45 -13.76 7.68
C GLY A 39 2.32 -14.98 7.43
N ASP A 40 2.70 -15.67 8.51
CA ASP A 40 3.48 -16.93 8.45
C ASP A 40 2.63 -18.14 8.00
N VAL A 41 1.40 -17.91 7.52
CA VAL A 41 0.48 -18.94 7.00
C VAL A 41 1.07 -19.69 5.79
N VAL A 42 2.17 -19.21 5.21
CA VAL A 42 2.83 -19.79 4.02
C VAL A 42 4.14 -20.54 4.36
N ASP A 43 4.48 -20.80 5.63
CA ASP A 43 5.78 -21.41 5.99
C ASP A 43 5.73 -22.88 6.44
N SER A 44 4.75 -23.66 5.99
CA SER A 44 4.71 -25.11 6.27
C SER A 44 4.75 -26.04 5.06
N GLN A 45 5.09 -25.56 3.85
CA GLN A 45 5.57 -26.45 2.78
C GLN A 45 6.20 -25.72 1.60
N HIS A 46 7.51 -25.96 1.43
CA HIS A 46 8.29 -25.88 0.20
C HIS A 46 8.56 -24.51 -0.44
N SER A 47 9.85 -24.17 -0.38
CA SER A 47 10.58 -23.26 -1.26
C SER A 47 10.12 -23.29 -2.73
N LYS A 48 9.98 -22.09 -3.32
CA LYS A 48 9.79 -21.73 -4.75
C LYS A 48 8.32 -21.64 -5.23
N ALA A 49 7.66 -20.52 -4.93
CA ALA A 49 6.67 -19.97 -5.86
C ALA A 49 6.73 -18.45 -5.84
N ARG A 50 7.08 -17.84 -6.97
CA ARG A 50 6.90 -16.40 -7.19
C ARG A 50 5.40 -16.15 -7.37
N PRO A 51 4.77 -15.19 -6.67
CA PRO A 51 3.37 -14.88 -6.92
C PRO A 51 3.25 -14.18 -8.28
N PHE A 52 2.73 -14.93 -9.26
CA PHE A 52 2.49 -14.49 -10.62
C PHE A 52 1.12 -13.82 -10.69
N TYR A 53 1.09 -12.49 -10.82
CA TYR A 53 -0.10 -11.77 -11.27
C TYR A 53 -0.25 -12.04 -12.77
N GLN A 54 -1.02 -13.06 -13.15
CA GLN A 54 -1.37 -13.29 -14.55
C GLN A 54 -2.65 -12.56 -14.90
N SER A 55 -2.51 -11.50 -15.69
CA SER A 55 -3.60 -10.89 -16.45
C SER A 55 -3.86 -11.76 -17.68
N GLN A 56 -5.13 -12.08 -17.94
CA GLN A 56 -5.58 -12.71 -19.18
C GLN A 56 -5.26 -11.83 -20.40
N GLY A 57 -4.73 -12.45 -21.46
CA GLY A 57 -4.72 -11.89 -22.80
C GLY A 57 -3.66 -12.47 -23.75
N ASP A 58 -4.10 -13.44 -24.55
CA ASP A 58 -3.78 -13.64 -25.98
C ASP A 58 -2.92 -14.85 -26.43
N HIS A 59 -3.37 -15.44 -27.54
CA HIS A 59 -3.13 -16.80 -28.02
C HIS A 59 -1.68 -17.14 -28.43
N THR A 60 -1.13 -18.25 -27.94
CA THR A 60 -0.33 -19.20 -28.78
C THR A 60 -0.25 -20.57 -28.10
N GLN A 61 -0.63 -21.63 -28.83
CA GLN A 61 -0.52 -23.02 -28.41
C GLN A 61 0.95 -23.46 -28.35
N VAL A 62 1.41 -23.91 -27.20
CA VAL A 62 2.45 -24.95 -27.09
C VAL A 62 2.02 -25.86 -25.94
N GLU A 63 1.62 -27.08 -26.28
CA GLU A 63 1.47 -28.17 -25.32
C GLU A 63 2.86 -28.64 -24.89
N GLU A 64 3.16 -28.58 -23.59
CA GLU A 64 4.11 -29.50 -22.98
C GLU A 64 3.45 -30.12 -21.74
N ASP A 65 3.34 -31.43 -21.81
CA ASP A 65 2.77 -32.37 -20.84
C ASP A 65 3.47 -32.25 -19.48
N CYS A 66 2.72 -31.86 -18.44
CA CYS A 66 3.17 -31.93 -17.05
C CYS A 66 2.03 -32.54 -16.22
N SER A 67 2.30 -33.75 -15.76
CA SER A 67 1.37 -34.67 -15.11
C SER A 67 0.56 -34.05 -13.98
N GLU A 68 -0.72 -34.44 -13.94
CA GLU A 68 -1.68 -34.13 -12.88
C GLU A 68 -1.21 -34.66 -11.52
N ALA A 69 -0.64 -33.79 -10.70
CA ALA A 69 -0.62 -33.93 -9.26
C ALA A 69 -1.42 -32.76 -8.69
N SER A 70 -2.73 -33.00 -8.55
CA SER A 70 -3.64 -32.13 -7.81
C SER A 70 -3.23 -32.14 -6.33
N SER A 71 -2.29 -31.27 -5.95
CA SER A 71 -2.15 -30.82 -4.57
C SER A 71 -3.10 -29.65 -4.40
N THR A 72 -4.21 -29.87 -3.71
CA THR A 72 -5.16 -28.83 -3.31
C THR A 72 -4.44 -27.89 -2.35
N LEU A 73 -3.72 -26.90 -2.91
CA LEU A 73 -3.18 -25.80 -2.14
C LEU A 73 -4.37 -24.94 -1.73
N GLU A 74 -4.80 -25.04 -0.47
CA GLU A 74 -5.71 -24.05 0.11
C GLU A 74 -4.97 -22.71 0.19
N LEU A 75 -5.03 -21.96 -0.91
CA LEU A 75 -4.62 -20.57 -0.92
C LEU A 75 -5.56 -19.81 0.04
N PRO A 76 -5.03 -19.02 0.99
CA PRO A 76 -5.86 -18.23 1.88
C PRO A 76 -6.80 -17.33 1.06
N SER A 77 -8.02 -17.19 1.54
CA SER A 77 -9.01 -16.37 0.84
C SER A 77 -8.50 -14.92 0.71
N LEU A 78 -8.78 -14.25 -0.41
CA LEU A 78 -8.37 -12.85 -0.63
C LEU A 78 -8.78 -11.93 0.54
N SER A 79 -9.92 -12.23 1.17
CA SER A 79 -10.45 -11.51 2.31
C SER A 79 -9.54 -11.54 3.55
N GLU A 80 -8.64 -12.51 3.69
CA GLU A 80 -7.76 -12.62 4.87
C GLU A 80 -6.61 -11.61 4.86
N PHE A 81 -6.21 -11.13 3.69
CA PHE A 81 -5.10 -10.18 3.55
C PHE A 81 -5.49 -8.88 2.85
N LEU A 82 -6.75 -8.71 2.45
CA LEU A 82 -7.27 -7.42 1.98
C LEU A 82 -7.95 -6.67 3.10
N LEU A 83 -7.63 -5.38 3.26
CA LEU A 83 -8.36 -4.43 4.08
C LEU A 83 -9.15 -3.50 3.15
N THR A 84 -10.41 -3.84 2.94
CA THR A 84 -11.29 -3.17 1.97
C THR A 84 -11.85 -1.84 2.50
N ALA A 85 -12.32 -0.96 1.62
CA ALA A 85 -12.99 0.28 2.01
C ALA A 85 -14.18 0.04 2.95
N SER A 86 -14.98 -1.01 2.73
CA SER A 86 -16.09 -1.37 3.61
C SER A 86 -15.62 -1.77 5.01
N GLU A 87 -14.50 -2.45 5.13
CA GLU A 87 -13.93 -2.82 6.44
C GLU A 87 -13.29 -1.62 7.12
N LEU A 88 -12.61 -0.75 6.37
CA LEU A 88 -12.10 0.51 6.91
C LEU A 88 -13.22 1.35 7.53
N LEU A 89 -14.39 1.40 6.90
CA LEU A 89 -15.55 2.14 7.40
C LEU A 89 -16.11 1.62 8.73
N THR A 90 -15.86 0.37 9.09
CA THR A 90 -16.28 -0.18 10.39
C THR A 90 -15.28 0.13 11.50
N LEU A 91 -14.06 0.56 11.14
CA LEU A 91 -13.03 0.93 12.11
C LEU A 91 -13.34 2.27 12.77
N ARG A 92 -12.73 2.46 13.95
CA ARG A 92 -12.65 3.75 14.63
C ARG A 92 -11.20 4.15 14.75
N LEU A 93 -10.76 5.00 13.84
CA LEU A 93 -9.41 5.54 13.81
C LEU A 93 -9.35 6.80 14.67
N SER A 94 -8.32 6.89 15.51
CA SER A 94 -7.90 8.12 16.19
C SER A 94 -6.75 8.83 15.47
N ALA A 95 -6.40 8.36 14.27
CA ALA A 95 -5.25 8.84 13.51
C ALA A 95 -5.40 10.31 13.09
N ARG A 96 -4.41 11.12 13.45
CA ARG A 96 -4.27 12.50 12.97
C ARG A 96 -3.77 12.54 11.52
N LEU A 97 -3.02 11.52 11.13
CA LEU A 97 -2.45 11.38 9.79
C LEU A 97 -2.44 9.92 9.36
N VAL A 98 -2.98 9.65 8.18
CA VAL A 98 -2.80 8.39 7.46
C VAL A 98 -2.05 8.67 6.16
N VAL A 99 -0.91 8.02 5.96
CA VAL A 99 -0.13 8.11 4.72
C VAL A 99 -0.23 6.79 3.97
N VAL A 100 -0.75 6.83 2.75
CA VAL A 100 -0.80 5.72 1.81
C VAL A 100 0.24 5.98 0.72
N SER A 101 1.36 5.30 0.83
CA SER A 101 2.47 5.44 -0.11
C SER A 101 2.31 4.46 -1.27
N TRP A 102 2.67 4.89 -2.47
CA TRP A 102 2.77 3.97 -3.61
C TRP A 102 3.90 2.97 -3.34
N SER A 103 3.57 1.69 -3.28
CA SER A 103 4.58 0.62 -3.39
C SER A 103 4.65 0.16 -4.84
N HIS A 104 5.81 -0.25 -5.34
CA HIS A 104 5.96 -0.85 -6.68
C HIS A 104 5.12 -2.12 -6.82
N SER A 105 3.83 -1.99 -7.11
CA SER A 105 2.95 -3.07 -7.55
C SER A 105 2.86 -3.06 -9.06
N CYS A 106 2.81 -4.26 -9.64
CA CYS A 106 2.46 -4.49 -11.04
C CYS A 106 0.98 -4.16 -11.35
N ASP A 107 0.19 -3.84 -10.32
CA ASP A 107 -1.26 -3.77 -10.38
C ASP A 107 -1.77 -2.35 -10.65
N GLY A 108 -1.75 -1.98 -11.94
CA GLY A 108 -2.45 -0.83 -12.50
C GLY A 108 -1.96 0.54 -12.04
N TRP A 109 -2.60 1.59 -12.54
CA TRP A 109 -2.40 2.97 -12.10
C TRP A 109 -3.49 3.34 -11.08
N ALA A 110 -3.26 4.38 -10.28
CA ALA A 110 -4.28 4.88 -9.38
C ALA A 110 -5.54 5.29 -10.17
N THR A 111 -6.67 4.63 -9.89
CA THR A 111 -7.97 5.01 -10.46
C THR A 111 -8.60 6.10 -9.62
N ALA A 112 -9.33 7.02 -10.25
CA ALA A 112 -10.01 8.10 -9.54
C ALA A 112 -10.96 7.54 -8.48
N ASP A 113 -11.76 6.53 -8.83
CA ASP A 113 -12.70 5.88 -7.91
C ASP A 113 -11.98 5.15 -6.77
N GLY A 114 -10.86 4.49 -7.06
CA GLY A 114 -10.06 3.80 -6.04
C GLY A 114 -9.49 4.74 -5.00
N VAL A 115 -8.88 5.84 -5.46
CA VAL A 115 -8.33 6.88 -4.58
C VAL A 115 -9.43 7.53 -3.75
N VAL A 116 -10.55 7.90 -4.38
CA VAL A 116 -11.67 8.55 -3.70
C VAL A 116 -12.32 7.58 -2.69
N GLY A 117 -12.55 6.34 -3.08
CA GLY A 117 -13.14 5.31 -2.23
C GLY A 117 -12.30 5.05 -0.98
N LEU A 118 -11.00 4.82 -1.15
CA LEU A 118 -10.08 4.56 -0.05
C LEU A 118 -9.92 5.79 0.86
N SER A 119 -9.72 6.97 0.27
CA SER A 119 -9.55 8.22 1.05
C SER A 119 -10.81 8.55 1.84
N ARG A 120 -11.99 8.40 1.21
CA ARG A 120 -13.28 8.61 1.89
C ARG A 120 -13.48 7.62 3.02
N ALA A 121 -13.14 6.34 2.83
CA ALA A 121 -13.27 5.34 3.88
C ALA A 121 -12.38 5.65 5.10
N LEU A 122 -11.13 6.05 4.87
CA LEU A 122 -10.19 6.44 5.92
C LEU A 122 -10.64 7.70 6.69
N LEU A 123 -11.14 8.72 5.97
CA LEU A 123 -11.66 9.93 6.61
C LEU A 123 -12.94 9.62 7.40
N ALA A 124 -13.85 8.82 6.84
CA ALA A 124 -15.11 8.46 7.48
C ALA A 124 -14.91 7.56 8.72
N SER A 125 -13.83 6.77 8.76
CA SER A 125 -13.48 5.98 9.95
C SER A 125 -12.79 6.77 11.06
N GLY A 126 -12.50 8.07 10.84
CA GLY A 126 -12.03 8.99 11.87
C GLY A 126 -10.65 9.61 11.63
N ALA A 127 -9.98 9.29 10.51
CA ALA A 127 -8.72 9.95 10.20
C ALA A 127 -8.91 11.45 9.96
N GLN A 128 -8.07 12.29 10.57
CA GLN A 128 -8.16 13.76 10.40
C GLN A 128 -7.53 14.25 9.10
N CYS A 129 -6.52 13.53 8.60
CA CYS A 129 -5.81 13.84 7.37
C CYS A 129 -5.37 12.56 6.69
N VAL A 130 -5.54 12.50 5.37
CA VAL A 130 -5.08 11.38 4.54
C VAL A 130 -4.18 11.93 3.43
N LEU A 131 -2.98 11.38 3.32
CA LEU A 131 -2.02 11.67 2.26
C LEU A 131 -1.88 10.43 1.39
N VAL A 132 -2.13 10.56 0.09
CA VAL A 132 -2.05 9.44 -0.87
C VAL A 132 -1.10 9.80 -2.00
N SER A 133 -0.20 8.89 -2.36
CA SER A 133 0.62 9.01 -3.58
C SER A 133 -0.19 8.57 -4.79
N LEU A 134 -0.35 9.44 -5.78
CA LEU A 134 -1.22 9.21 -6.94
C LEU A 134 -0.53 8.47 -8.10
N TRP A 135 0.80 8.55 -8.17
CA TRP A 135 1.59 7.92 -9.24
C TRP A 135 2.84 7.27 -8.66
N PRO A 136 3.46 6.32 -9.41
CA PRO A 136 4.75 5.77 -9.04
C PRO A 136 5.79 6.89 -8.91
N VAL A 137 6.47 6.92 -7.78
CA VAL A 137 7.58 7.86 -7.51
C VAL A 137 8.87 7.06 -7.42
N PRO A 138 9.99 7.51 -8.02
CA PRO A 138 11.28 6.86 -7.86
C PRO A 138 11.66 6.73 -6.38
N ASP A 139 12.20 5.56 -5.98
CA ASP A 139 12.53 5.25 -4.58
C ASP A 139 13.36 6.33 -3.90
N THR A 140 14.36 6.86 -4.60
CA THR A 140 15.24 7.89 -4.07
C THR A 140 14.47 9.19 -3.77
N ALA A 141 13.58 9.61 -4.66
CA ALA A 141 12.74 10.78 -4.45
C ALA A 141 11.76 10.57 -3.30
N ALA A 142 11.09 9.40 -3.26
CA ALA A 142 10.17 9.05 -2.19
C ALA A 142 10.86 9.04 -0.81
N LYS A 143 12.07 8.49 -0.72
CA LYS A 143 12.87 8.49 0.51
C LYS A 143 13.24 9.91 0.96
N ILE A 144 13.68 10.77 0.04
CA ILE A 144 14.01 12.17 0.36
C ILE A 144 12.74 12.91 0.82
N LEU A 145 11.64 12.76 0.10
CA LEU A 145 10.35 13.38 0.42
C LEU A 145 9.88 12.97 1.81
N LEU A 146 9.75 11.67 2.07
CA LEU A 146 9.25 11.16 3.35
C LEU A 146 10.19 11.51 4.50
N ARG A 147 11.52 11.48 4.28
CA ARG A 147 12.49 11.90 5.30
C ARG A 147 12.31 13.36 5.67
N ALA A 148 12.22 14.26 4.69
CA ALA A 148 12.00 15.69 4.94
C ALA A 148 10.63 15.93 5.59
N PHE A 149 9.58 15.27 5.10
CA PHE A 149 8.22 15.36 5.60
C PHE A 149 8.10 14.96 7.07
N TYR A 150 8.55 13.76 7.43
CA TYR A 150 8.52 13.31 8.82
C TYR A 150 9.46 14.11 9.73
N SER A 151 10.61 14.58 9.21
CA SER A 151 11.50 15.46 9.98
C SER A 151 10.80 16.78 10.35
N ALA A 152 10.07 17.39 9.40
CA ALA A 152 9.30 18.61 9.65
C ALA A 152 8.12 18.35 10.61
N LEU A 153 7.44 17.21 10.49
CA LEU A 153 6.37 16.82 11.43
C LEU A 153 6.90 16.67 12.86
N LEU A 154 8.07 16.04 13.05
CA LEU A 154 8.72 15.90 14.36
C LEU A 154 9.15 17.25 14.95
N GLN A 155 9.40 18.26 14.10
CA GLN A 155 9.68 19.64 14.52
C GLN A 155 8.41 20.44 14.85
N GLY A 156 7.22 19.82 14.76
CA GLY A 156 5.94 20.44 15.08
C GLY A 156 5.29 21.19 13.92
N SER A 157 5.81 21.07 12.69
CA SER A 157 5.15 21.62 11.51
C SER A 157 3.81 20.92 11.27
N ARG A 158 2.82 21.68 10.78
CA ARG A 158 1.54 21.13 10.31
C ARG A 158 1.76 20.29 9.05
N VAL A 159 0.93 19.27 8.85
CA VAL A 159 1.02 18.31 7.73
C VAL A 159 1.16 19.00 6.36
N SER A 160 0.31 19.99 6.06
CA SER A 160 0.36 20.70 4.77
C SER A 160 1.68 21.45 4.54
N ARG A 161 2.20 22.10 5.59
CA ARG A 161 3.46 22.83 5.55
C ARG A 161 4.65 21.86 5.43
N ALA A 162 4.66 20.81 6.23
CA ALA A 162 5.68 19.76 6.17
C ALA A 162 5.75 19.12 4.79
N LEU A 163 4.60 18.86 4.15
CA LEU A 163 4.55 18.33 2.79
C LEU A 163 5.11 19.33 1.77
N GLY A 164 4.72 20.60 1.85
CA GLY A 164 5.24 21.64 0.97
C GLY A 164 6.76 21.82 1.07
N GLU A 165 7.30 21.85 2.30
CA GLU A 165 8.75 21.93 2.56
C GLU A 165 9.48 20.67 2.02
N ALA A 166 8.89 19.49 2.20
CA ALA A 166 9.44 18.25 1.67
C ALA A 166 9.46 18.23 0.13
N MET A 167 8.38 18.67 -0.52
CA MET A 167 8.30 18.75 -1.98
C MET A 167 9.34 19.71 -2.55
N GLN A 168 9.53 20.89 -1.93
CA GLN A 168 10.58 21.83 -2.31
C GLN A 168 11.97 21.20 -2.16
N THR A 169 12.21 20.46 -1.08
CA THR A 169 13.49 19.76 -0.87
C THR A 169 13.81 18.78 -2.00
N VAL A 170 12.81 18.02 -2.45
CA VAL A 170 12.98 17.10 -3.60
C VAL A 170 13.28 17.89 -4.88
N GLN A 171 12.53 18.96 -5.16
CA GLN A 171 12.73 19.80 -6.35
C GLN A 171 14.11 20.48 -6.39
N HIS A 172 14.65 20.89 -5.23
CA HIS A 172 15.99 21.48 -5.16
C HIS A 172 17.12 20.46 -5.25
N THR A 173 16.82 19.16 -5.20
CA THR A 173 17.81 18.11 -5.44
C THR A 173 18.13 18.08 -6.93
N LYS A 174 19.40 18.30 -7.31
CA LYS A 174 19.84 18.40 -8.72
C LYS A 174 19.33 17.28 -9.64
N HIS A 175 19.12 16.08 -9.09
CA HIS A 175 18.64 14.92 -9.84
C HIS A 175 17.14 14.96 -10.16
N PHE A 176 16.33 15.73 -9.43
CA PHE A 176 14.87 15.87 -9.60
C PHE A 176 14.45 17.31 -9.88
N ALA A 177 15.40 18.18 -10.23
CA ALA A 177 15.14 19.59 -10.49
C ALA A 177 14.47 19.85 -11.85
N HIS A 178 14.52 18.88 -12.77
CA HIS A 178 13.84 19.00 -14.06
C HIS A 178 12.38 18.56 -13.92
N PRO A 179 11.38 19.37 -14.36
CA PRO A 179 9.95 19.03 -14.30
C PRO A 179 9.50 17.83 -15.14
N ALA A 180 10.41 17.16 -15.86
CA ALA A 180 10.11 15.99 -16.70
C ALA A 180 10.53 14.65 -16.04
N ASN A 181 11.12 14.72 -14.84
CA ASN A 181 11.41 13.56 -13.98
C ASN A 181 10.25 13.30 -13.02
#